data_AF-A0A014NYK5-F1
#
_entry.id   AF-A0A014NYK5-F1
#
_cell.length_a   1.000
_cell.length_b   1.000
_cell.length_c   1.000
_cell.angle_alpha   90.00
_cell.angle_beta   90.00
_cell.angle_gamma   90.00
#
_symmetry.space_group_name_H-M   'P 1'
#
loop_
_entity.id
_entity.type
_entity.pdbx_description
1 polymer ?
#
loop_
_entity_poly.entity_id
_entity_poly.type
_entity_poly.pdbx_seq_one_letter_code
_entity_poly.pdbx_strand_id
1 'polypeptide(L)'
;MVHPRPHAPPGRSCPARRCPGPPPQPHRAQRLAPGCAHAPRRSAARERAGLAAPAARDGRAPRMSWWRRIAQGLQRWRTHAPGAPRPIPDSLWQATLDAHPFLQQLTPDELRQLRALCQHFLHHKEFTGAHGLIITDAMALSVATQACVLLIHWGTPQQALRWYDDFVGIVIHPDDMVARRTVVDEAGVVHHYNETLMGEAMERGPVTLSWSAIQPGGHPGLGAGSNVVIHEFAHKLDMAHGGADGCPPLPAGFMGYTSAQQARQHWSRVWMAAYEDFCEALAAHERFGQPAPWLDAYAATHPAEFFAVACEAYWVAPTAFAQAQPTLRPLLDALFQRPATPRTM
;
A
#
# COMPACT_ATOMS: atom_id res chain seq x y z
N MET A 1 11.03 -54.32 -48.83
CA MET A 1 12.37 -53.80 -48.41
C MET A 1 12.11 -52.82 -47.27
N VAL A 2 11.89 -53.26 -46.03
CA VAL A 2 12.88 -53.79 -45.06
C VAL A 2 13.94 -52.74 -44.70
N HIS A 3 13.71 -52.04 -43.59
CA HIS A 3 14.68 -51.16 -42.93
C HIS A 3 15.78 -51.97 -42.21
N PRO A 4 17.03 -51.49 -42.17
CA PRO A 4 18.06 -52.04 -41.29
C PRO A 4 17.91 -51.50 -39.85
N ARG A 5 18.04 -52.40 -38.86
CA ARG A 5 18.25 -52.06 -37.45
C ARG A 5 19.74 -51.82 -37.17
N PRO A 6 20.12 -50.94 -36.23
CA PRO A 6 21.40 -51.06 -35.52
C PRO A 6 21.27 -51.95 -34.27
N HIS A 7 22.34 -52.65 -33.92
CA HIS A 7 22.43 -53.61 -32.81
C HIS A 7 23.02 -52.99 -31.53
N ALA A 8 22.54 -53.44 -30.37
CA ALA A 8 23.27 -53.53 -29.09
C ALA A 8 23.90 -54.95 -28.97
N PRO A 9 24.74 -55.36 -27.98
CA PRO A 9 25.03 -54.81 -26.62
C PRO A 9 26.58 -54.81 -26.35
N PRO A 10 27.18 -55.12 -25.16
CA PRO A 10 26.78 -55.14 -23.73
C PRO A 10 27.60 -54.12 -22.87
N GLY A 11 27.43 -53.90 -21.57
CA GLY A 11 26.69 -54.59 -20.50
C GLY A 11 27.63 -54.97 -19.34
N ARG A 12 27.74 -54.13 -18.28
CA ARG A 12 28.43 -54.45 -17.01
C ARG A 12 27.79 -53.82 -15.77
N SER A 13 27.06 -54.67 -15.03
CA SER A 13 26.95 -54.78 -13.57
C SER A 13 27.31 -53.60 -12.63
N CYS A 14 26.33 -53.23 -11.78
CA CYS A 14 26.54 -52.58 -10.48
C CYS A 14 27.35 -53.47 -9.50
N PRO A 15 27.82 -52.87 -8.39
CA PRO A 15 27.48 -53.45 -7.08
C PRO A 15 26.93 -52.42 -6.09
N ALA A 16 25.85 -52.79 -5.39
CA ALA A 16 25.32 -52.05 -4.25
C ALA A 16 26.06 -52.42 -2.94
N ARG A 17 26.21 -51.45 -2.02
CA ARG A 17 26.44 -51.58 -0.57
C ARG A 17 26.08 -50.22 0.05
N ARG A 18 25.02 -50.06 0.85
CA ARG A 18 24.63 -50.63 2.16
C ARG A 18 24.71 -49.52 3.22
N CYS A 19 23.55 -49.00 3.64
CA CYS A 19 23.43 -48.20 4.86
C CYS A 19 23.63 -49.07 6.11
N PRO A 20 24.20 -48.53 7.20
CA PRO A 20 24.04 -49.08 8.55
C PRO A 20 23.00 -48.26 9.35
N GLY A 21 22.04 -48.95 9.97
CA GLY A 21 21.15 -48.36 10.97
C GLY A 21 21.79 -48.31 12.38
N PRO A 22 21.16 -47.64 13.36
CA PRO A 22 21.75 -47.34 14.67
C PRO A 22 21.53 -48.45 15.72
N PRO A 23 22.42 -48.53 16.72
CA PRO A 23 21.99 -48.70 18.13
C PRO A 23 22.96 -48.03 19.15
N PRO A 24 22.75 -48.12 20.48
CA PRO A 24 21.51 -48.00 21.26
C PRO A 24 21.62 -46.92 22.39
N GLN A 25 20.50 -46.61 23.07
CA GLN A 25 20.51 -45.87 24.35
C GLN A 25 20.73 -46.79 25.56
N PRO A 26 21.32 -46.29 26.67
CA PRO A 26 21.19 -46.88 28.01
C PRO A 26 20.19 -46.12 28.91
N HIS A 27 19.40 -46.87 29.70
CA HIS A 27 18.45 -46.34 30.70
C HIS A 27 19.07 -46.12 32.10
N ARG A 28 18.65 -45.05 32.80
CA ARG A 28 18.32 -44.92 34.26
C ARG A 28 18.41 -43.44 34.68
N ALA A 29 17.63 -42.90 35.62
CA ALA A 29 16.60 -43.43 36.54
C ALA A 29 15.45 -42.38 36.67
N GLN A 30 14.16 -42.70 36.90
CA GLN A 30 13.54 -43.02 38.21
C GLN A 30 14.14 -42.18 39.36
N ARG A 31 13.47 -41.32 40.13
CA ARG A 31 12.07 -41.17 40.61
C ARG A 31 11.90 -39.70 41.13
N LEU A 32 10.77 -39.17 41.62
CA LEU A 32 9.46 -39.65 42.11
C LEU A 32 8.38 -38.55 41.87
N ALA A 33 7.11 -38.84 42.17
CA ALA A 33 6.00 -37.90 42.43
C ALA A 33 5.20 -38.47 43.65
N PRO A 34 4.03 -37.98 44.12
CA PRO A 34 3.26 -36.76 43.79
C PRO A 34 2.67 -36.03 45.04
N GLY A 35 1.82 -35.00 44.80
CA GLY A 35 0.77 -34.56 45.74
C GLY A 35 1.14 -33.40 46.69
N CYS A 36 0.19 -32.67 47.28
CA CYS A 36 -1.25 -32.57 46.99
C CYS A 36 -1.80 -31.20 47.51
N ALA A 37 -3.08 -30.93 47.26
CA ALA A 37 -3.83 -29.70 47.58
C ALA A 37 -3.59 -29.02 48.95
N HIS A 38 -3.96 -27.72 49.06
CA HIS A 38 -5.05 -27.24 49.94
C HIS A 38 -5.32 -25.72 49.76
N ALA A 39 -6.60 -25.36 49.62
CA ALA A 39 -7.11 -24.01 49.93
C ALA A 39 -7.66 -24.00 51.37
N PRO A 40 -7.99 -22.84 51.98
CA PRO A 40 -9.39 -22.41 51.88
C PRO A 40 -9.71 -20.90 51.96
N ARG A 41 -10.87 -20.59 51.34
CA ARG A 41 -11.86 -19.50 51.53
C ARG A 41 -11.77 -18.55 52.74
N ARG A 42 -12.13 -17.28 52.48
CA ARG A 42 -13.10 -16.40 53.20
C ARG A 42 -13.34 -15.15 52.33
N SER A 43 -14.44 -14.39 52.37
CA SER A 43 -15.88 -14.64 52.62
C SER A 43 -16.64 -13.35 52.23
N ALA A 44 -17.90 -13.44 51.81
CA ALA A 44 -18.62 -12.33 51.15
C ALA A 44 -19.06 -11.16 52.07
N ALA A 45 -19.27 -9.99 51.46
CA ALA A 45 -20.20 -8.97 51.92
C ALA A 45 -20.94 -8.35 50.71
N ARG A 46 -22.26 -8.15 50.83
CA ARG A 46 -23.10 -7.40 49.88
C ARG A 46 -23.21 -5.97 50.38
N GLU A 47 -23.34 -5.00 49.47
CA GLU A 47 -24.36 -3.95 49.63
C GLU A 47 -24.78 -3.32 48.29
N ARG A 48 -26.00 -2.76 48.26
CA ARG A 48 -26.63 -2.16 47.07
C ARG A 48 -26.77 -0.64 47.28
N ALA A 49 -26.38 0.16 46.29
CA ALA A 49 -27.00 1.48 46.03
C ALA A 49 -26.55 2.01 44.65
N GLY A 50 -27.38 2.86 44.01
CA GLY A 50 -26.90 3.76 42.95
C GLY A 50 -27.11 3.32 41.49
N LEU A 51 -28.37 3.10 41.07
CA LEU A 51 -28.72 3.22 39.65
C LEU A 51 -28.73 4.71 39.26
N ALA A 52 -27.68 5.16 38.58
CA ALA A 52 -27.65 6.46 37.90
C ALA A 52 -26.83 6.33 36.61
N ALA A 53 -27.52 6.26 35.47
CA ALA A 53 -26.86 6.26 34.16
C ALA A 53 -26.45 7.69 33.77
N PRO A 54 -25.17 7.97 33.44
CA PRO A 54 -24.81 9.14 32.68
C PRO A 54 -25.09 8.91 31.18
N ALA A 55 -25.58 9.95 30.51
CA ALA A 55 -26.01 9.88 29.13
C ALA A 55 -24.88 9.51 28.14
N ALA A 56 -25.26 8.88 27.04
CA ALA A 56 -24.41 8.75 25.87
C ALA A 56 -23.91 10.14 25.43
N ARG A 57 -22.58 10.30 25.41
CA ARG A 57 -21.93 11.45 24.78
C ARG A 57 -21.32 10.97 23.48
N ASP A 58 -21.56 11.72 22.40
CA ASP A 58 -20.95 11.49 21.08
C ASP A 58 -19.43 11.32 21.20
N GLY A 59 -18.96 10.08 20.96
CA GLY A 59 -17.54 9.74 20.85
C GLY A 59 -16.94 10.27 19.56
N ARG A 60 -16.93 11.59 19.37
CA ARG A 60 -16.27 12.23 18.23
C ARG A 60 -14.75 12.14 18.45
N ALA A 61 -14.11 11.17 17.79
CA ALA A 61 -12.69 10.90 17.94
C ALA A 61 -11.83 12.16 17.67
N PRO A 62 -10.70 12.39 18.39
CA PRO A 62 -9.95 13.63 18.27
C PRO A 62 -9.12 13.67 16.98
N ARG A 63 -9.44 14.61 16.08
CA ARG A 63 -8.56 14.97 14.95
C ARG A 63 -7.30 15.65 15.49
N MET A 64 -6.21 14.90 15.66
CA MET A 64 -4.91 15.45 16.04
C MET A 64 -4.15 15.95 14.80
N SER A 65 -3.79 17.23 14.79
CA SER A 65 -3.11 17.88 13.67
C SER A 65 -1.70 18.33 14.08
N TRP A 66 -0.68 17.76 13.46
CA TRP A 66 0.72 17.86 13.91
C TRP A 66 1.54 19.00 13.29
N TRP A 67 1.01 19.70 12.28
CA TRP A 67 1.77 20.64 11.43
C TRP A 67 2.20 21.97 12.09
N ARG A 68 1.83 22.25 13.34
CA ARG A 68 2.30 23.46 14.06
C ARG A 68 3.73 23.32 14.58
N ARG A 69 4.71 23.35 13.67
CA ARG A 69 6.10 23.93 13.77
C ARG A 69 7.10 23.24 12.82
N ILE A 70 6.88 23.33 11.50
CA ILE A 70 7.94 23.10 10.50
C ILE A 70 8.08 24.35 9.63
N ALA A 71 8.99 25.24 10.02
CA ALA A 71 9.26 26.50 9.32
C ALA A 71 10.66 27.06 9.65
N GLN A 72 11.71 26.27 9.42
CA GLN A 72 13.09 26.76 9.34
C GLN A 72 13.80 26.05 8.16
N GLY A 73 14.37 26.81 7.22
CA GLY A 73 15.20 26.27 6.13
C GLY A 73 14.46 25.58 4.96
N LEU A 74 13.20 25.93 4.68
CA LEU A 74 12.44 25.35 3.55
C LEU A 74 12.70 26.10 2.24
N GLN A 75 13.38 25.46 1.28
CA GLN A 75 13.58 26.02 -0.07
C GLN A 75 12.42 25.58 -0.98
N ARG A 76 11.68 26.56 -1.51
CA ARG A 76 10.45 26.33 -2.30
C ARG A 76 10.75 26.33 -3.79
N TRP A 77 10.38 25.25 -4.47
CA TRP A 77 10.20 25.23 -5.92
C TRP A 77 8.78 25.69 -6.26
N ARG A 78 8.69 26.81 -6.97
CA ARG A 78 7.42 27.48 -7.31
C ARG A 78 7.23 27.58 -8.81
N THR A 79 6.06 27.15 -9.25
CA THR A 79 5.64 27.13 -10.66
C THR A 79 4.28 27.82 -10.87
N HIS A 80 3.77 28.55 -9.87
CA HIS A 80 2.65 29.49 -10.00
C HIS A 80 3.01 30.74 -10.83
N ALA A 81 3.49 30.52 -12.05
CA ALA A 81 3.65 31.54 -13.08
C ALA A 81 2.33 31.65 -13.87
N PRO A 82 1.77 32.85 -14.09
CA PRO A 82 0.65 33.02 -15.01
C PRO A 82 1.03 32.55 -16.42
N GLY A 83 0.31 31.58 -16.98
CA GLY A 83 0.57 31.07 -18.32
C GLY A 83 0.20 29.59 -18.49
N ALA A 84 0.57 29.03 -19.64
CA ALA A 84 0.42 27.60 -19.90
C ALA A 84 1.44 26.76 -19.09
N PRO A 85 1.16 25.47 -18.84
CA PRO A 85 2.16 24.54 -18.32
C PRO A 85 3.44 24.53 -19.17
N ARG A 86 4.60 24.45 -18.51
CA ARG A 86 5.88 24.38 -19.21
C ARG A 86 6.07 22.97 -19.80
N PRO A 87 6.57 22.84 -21.05
CA PRO A 87 6.89 21.53 -21.60
C PRO A 87 8.03 20.88 -20.81
N ILE A 88 7.89 19.60 -20.49
CA ILE A 88 8.96 18.77 -19.92
C ILE A 88 10.00 18.51 -21.04
N PRO A 89 11.32 18.69 -20.82
CA PRO A 89 12.35 18.35 -21.81
C PRO A 89 12.37 16.85 -22.14
N ASP A 90 12.61 16.48 -23.40
CA ASP A 90 12.59 15.07 -23.84
C ASP A 90 13.63 14.19 -23.13
N SER A 91 14.84 14.71 -22.90
CA SER A 91 15.90 13.98 -22.19
C SER A 91 15.52 13.70 -20.73
N LEU A 92 14.89 14.65 -20.05
CA LEU A 92 14.41 14.50 -18.68
C LEU A 92 13.23 13.54 -18.60
N TRP A 93 12.33 13.59 -19.59
CA TRP A 93 11.23 12.64 -19.72
C TRP A 93 11.73 11.21 -19.89
N GLN A 94 12.65 10.98 -20.85
CA GLN A 94 13.20 9.65 -21.09
C GLN A 94 13.92 9.10 -19.86
N ALA A 95 14.80 9.90 -19.22
CA ALA A 95 15.48 9.50 -17.98
C ALA A 95 14.50 9.14 -16.84
N THR A 96 13.32 9.76 -16.80
CA THR A 96 12.27 9.43 -15.82
C THR A 96 11.58 8.11 -16.16
N LEU A 97 11.34 7.80 -17.45
CA LEU A 97 10.80 6.51 -17.87
C LEU A 97 11.80 5.36 -17.66
N ASP A 98 13.10 5.63 -17.83
CA ASP A 98 14.16 4.66 -17.58
C ASP A 98 14.33 4.37 -16.08
N ALA A 99 14.14 5.39 -15.22
CA ALA A 99 14.17 5.27 -13.77
C ALA A 99 12.93 4.55 -13.18
N HIS A 100 11.81 4.49 -13.91
CA HIS A 100 10.55 3.90 -13.45
C HIS A 100 10.05 2.79 -14.40
N PRO A 101 10.65 1.59 -14.37
CA PRO A 101 10.37 0.53 -15.33
C PRO A 101 8.89 0.10 -15.44
N PHE A 102 8.09 0.27 -14.38
CA PHE A 102 6.66 -0.03 -14.42
C PHE A 102 5.86 0.88 -15.37
N LEU A 103 6.40 2.05 -15.75
CA LEU A 103 5.79 2.93 -16.77
C LEU A 103 5.97 2.38 -18.20
N GLN A 104 6.91 1.45 -18.43
CA GLN A 104 7.15 0.85 -19.75
C GLN A 104 6.01 -0.07 -20.22
N GLN A 105 5.09 -0.43 -19.33
CA GLN A 105 3.87 -1.17 -19.68
C GLN A 105 2.76 -0.30 -20.28
N LEU A 106 2.93 1.03 -20.25
CA LEU A 106 1.97 1.99 -20.80
C LEU A 106 2.16 2.11 -22.31
N THR A 107 1.04 2.20 -23.03
CA THR A 107 1.02 2.48 -24.47
C THR A 107 1.61 3.86 -24.80
N PRO A 108 2.04 4.11 -26.04
CA PRO A 108 2.49 5.44 -26.47
C PRO A 108 1.47 6.55 -26.23
N ASP A 109 0.18 6.22 -26.20
CA ASP A 109 -0.93 7.16 -26.00
C ASP A 109 -1.10 7.50 -24.52
N GLU A 110 -1.06 6.48 -23.64
CA GLU A 110 -1.01 6.66 -22.18
C GLU A 110 0.24 7.44 -21.75
N LEU A 111 1.41 7.21 -22.37
CA LEU A 111 2.63 7.97 -22.09
C LEU A 111 2.53 9.44 -22.49
N ARG A 112 1.89 9.77 -23.63
CA ARG A 112 1.62 11.16 -24.02
C ARG A 112 0.66 11.84 -23.04
N GLN A 113 -0.40 11.14 -22.65
CA GLN A 113 -1.39 11.62 -21.69
C GLN A 113 -0.78 11.83 -20.29
N LEU A 114 0.02 10.89 -19.80
CA LEU A 114 0.78 11.01 -18.55
C LEU A 114 1.73 12.21 -18.59
N ARG A 115 2.46 12.42 -19.71
CA ARG A 115 3.37 13.56 -19.86
C ARG A 115 2.62 14.90 -19.80
N ALA A 116 1.46 15.00 -20.46
CA ALA A 116 0.60 16.19 -20.39
C ALA A 116 0.05 16.40 -18.97
N LEU A 117 -0.42 15.35 -18.32
CA LEU A 117 -0.91 15.38 -16.94
C LEU A 117 0.19 15.84 -15.96
N CYS A 118 1.43 15.35 -16.12
CA CYS A 118 2.59 15.79 -15.34
C CYS A 118 2.93 17.26 -15.55
N GLN A 119 2.84 17.80 -16.78
CA GLN A 119 3.04 19.24 -17.03
C GLN A 119 2.04 20.08 -16.24
N HIS A 120 0.76 19.70 -16.26
CA HIS A 120 -0.26 20.38 -15.47
C HIS A 120 -0.03 20.22 -13.96
N PHE A 121 0.31 19.02 -13.49
CA PHE A 121 0.60 18.78 -12.07
C PHE A 121 1.76 19.66 -11.58
N LEU A 122 2.88 19.65 -12.30
CA LEU A 122 4.07 20.46 -12.02
C LEU A 122 3.83 21.97 -12.11
N HIS A 123 2.74 22.42 -12.75
CA HIS A 123 2.33 23.84 -12.77
C HIS A 123 1.46 24.23 -11.55
N HIS A 124 0.70 23.29 -10.99
CA HIS A 124 -0.26 23.58 -9.91
C HIS A 124 0.22 23.18 -8.51
N LYS A 125 1.26 22.35 -8.37
CA LYS A 125 1.80 21.91 -7.08
C LYS A 125 3.11 22.64 -6.73
N GLU A 126 3.27 23.03 -5.45
CA GLU A 126 4.50 23.58 -4.90
C GLU A 126 5.33 22.45 -4.27
N PHE A 127 6.57 22.26 -4.73
CA PHE A 127 7.50 21.30 -4.14
C PHE A 127 8.44 21.98 -3.14
N THR A 128 8.65 21.37 -1.98
CA THR A 128 9.54 21.92 -0.94
C THR A 128 10.46 20.83 -0.41
N GLY A 129 11.75 21.10 -0.37
CA GLY A 129 12.72 20.20 0.28
C GLY A 129 12.87 20.52 1.75
N ALA A 130 12.81 19.49 2.59
CA ALA A 130 13.08 19.56 4.03
C ALA A 130 14.58 19.37 4.31
N HIS A 131 15.03 19.80 5.50
CA HIS A 131 16.41 19.60 5.99
C HIS A 131 17.53 20.07 5.03
N GLY A 132 17.27 21.10 4.23
CA GLY A 132 18.24 21.64 3.26
C GLY A 132 18.28 20.90 1.92
N LEU A 133 17.44 19.89 1.71
CA LEU A 133 17.29 19.22 0.42
C LEU A 133 16.87 20.22 -0.66
N ILE A 134 17.61 20.27 -1.77
CA ILE A 134 17.26 21.11 -2.92
C ILE A 134 16.50 20.26 -3.92
N ILE A 135 15.21 20.60 -4.12
CA ILE A 135 14.41 19.95 -5.16
C ILE A 135 15.01 20.24 -6.54
N THR A 136 15.09 19.21 -7.38
CA THR A 136 15.49 19.31 -8.79
C THR A 136 14.30 19.01 -9.71
N ASP A 137 14.36 19.43 -10.98
CA ASP A 137 13.34 19.06 -11.98
C ASP A 137 13.13 17.54 -12.06
N ALA A 138 14.21 16.75 -11.94
CA ALA A 138 14.16 15.28 -11.94
C ALA A 138 13.41 14.72 -10.72
N MET A 139 13.60 15.30 -9.53
CA MET A 139 12.86 14.91 -8.33
C MET A 139 11.37 15.23 -8.45
N ALA A 140 11.05 16.45 -8.86
CA ALA A 140 9.67 16.89 -9.02
C ALA A 140 8.93 16.08 -10.09
N LEU A 141 9.58 15.81 -11.24
CA LEU A 141 9.01 15.00 -12.30
C LEU A 141 8.86 13.52 -11.89
N SER A 142 9.83 12.95 -11.17
CA SER A 142 9.76 11.58 -10.64
C SER A 142 8.53 11.38 -9.74
N VAL A 143 8.27 12.32 -8.82
CA VAL A 143 7.06 12.29 -8.00
C VAL A 143 5.82 12.53 -8.86
N ALA A 144 5.86 13.48 -9.80
CA ALA A 144 4.72 13.80 -10.65
C ALA A 144 4.28 12.61 -11.52
N THR A 145 5.19 11.83 -12.13
CA THR A 145 4.83 10.67 -12.96
C THR A 145 4.14 9.57 -12.15
N GLN A 146 4.67 9.25 -10.96
CA GLN A 146 4.10 8.25 -10.08
C GLN A 146 2.75 8.70 -9.51
N ALA A 147 2.61 9.97 -9.09
CA ALA A 147 1.34 10.54 -8.63
C ALA A 147 0.28 10.64 -9.73
N CYS A 148 0.70 10.96 -10.96
CA CYS A 148 -0.21 11.17 -12.08
C CYS A 148 -0.66 9.86 -12.74
N VAL A 149 0.08 8.74 -12.58
CA VAL A 149 -0.29 7.47 -13.25
C VAL A 149 -1.69 7.00 -12.83
N LEU A 150 -2.09 7.24 -11.59
CA LEU A 150 -3.43 6.91 -11.08
C LEU A 150 -4.57 7.60 -11.85
N LEU A 151 -4.34 8.75 -12.50
CA LEU A 151 -5.38 9.58 -13.09
C LEU A 151 -5.39 9.61 -14.63
N ILE A 152 -4.52 8.85 -15.30
CA ILE A 152 -4.25 9.04 -16.74
C ILE A 152 -5.48 8.88 -17.63
N HIS A 153 -6.48 8.09 -17.22
CA HIS A 153 -7.71 7.86 -17.99
C HIS A 153 -8.88 8.78 -17.60
N TRP A 154 -8.72 9.65 -16.60
CA TRP A 154 -9.81 10.48 -16.04
C TRP A 154 -10.11 11.76 -16.84
N GLY A 155 -10.12 11.66 -18.17
CA GLY A 155 -10.43 12.76 -19.08
C GLY A 155 -9.23 13.69 -19.37
N THR A 156 -9.48 14.99 -19.48
CA THR A 156 -8.39 15.97 -19.71
C THR A 156 -7.55 16.16 -18.44
N PRO A 157 -6.28 16.63 -18.54
CA PRO A 157 -5.46 16.92 -17.37
C PRO A 157 -6.14 17.78 -16.28
N GLN A 158 -6.93 18.77 -16.68
CA GLN A 158 -7.68 19.65 -15.75
C GLN A 158 -8.91 18.99 -15.13
N GLN A 159 -9.45 17.92 -15.72
CA GLN A 159 -10.53 17.13 -15.14
C GLN A 159 -9.95 16.12 -14.14
N ALA A 160 -8.91 15.40 -14.56
CA ALA A 160 -8.18 14.44 -13.74
C ALA A 160 -7.63 15.06 -12.45
N LEU A 161 -6.92 16.20 -12.54
CA LEU A 161 -6.24 16.80 -11.38
C LEU A 161 -7.17 17.37 -10.29
N ARG A 162 -8.48 17.49 -10.53
CA ARG A 162 -9.45 17.92 -9.50
C ARG A 162 -9.45 17.01 -8.28
N TRP A 163 -9.11 15.74 -8.48
CA TRP A 163 -8.96 14.75 -7.41
C TRP A 163 -7.79 15.02 -6.47
N TYR A 164 -6.89 15.93 -6.83
CA TYR A 164 -5.79 16.40 -6.00
C TYR A 164 -5.95 17.87 -5.59
N ASP A 165 -7.12 18.51 -5.76
CA ASP A 165 -7.31 19.94 -5.45
C ASP A 165 -7.27 20.25 -3.93
N ASP A 166 -7.35 19.25 -3.04
CA ASP A 166 -7.30 19.46 -1.59
C ASP A 166 -5.90 19.84 -1.07
N PHE A 167 -4.84 19.69 -1.88
CA PHE A 167 -3.47 20.09 -1.54
C PHE A 167 -2.74 20.83 -2.66
N VAL A 168 -1.82 21.70 -2.26
CA VAL A 168 -0.87 22.36 -3.17
C VAL A 168 0.57 21.92 -2.87
N GLY A 169 0.92 21.80 -1.58
CA GLY A 169 2.27 21.50 -1.13
C GLY A 169 2.62 20.02 -1.18
N ILE A 170 3.82 19.72 -1.69
CA ILE A 170 4.48 18.41 -1.60
C ILE A 170 5.82 18.65 -0.90
N VAL A 171 6.06 17.97 0.23
CA VAL A 171 7.27 18.10 1.03
C VAL A 171 8.11 16.84 0.87
N ILE A 172 9.37 16.99 0.46
CA ILE A 172 10.30 15.88 0.29
C ILE A 172 11.41 15.96 1.34
N HIS A 173 11.55 14.90 2.13
CA HIS A 173 12.65 14.70 3.07
C HIS A 173 13.77 13.89 2.40
N PRO A 174 15.05 14.08 2.77
CA PRO A 174 16.16 13.34 2.15
C PRO A 174 16.12 11.85 2.52
N ASP A 175 15.82 11.56 3.79
CA ASP A 175 15.77 10.24 4.40
C ASP A 175 14.39 9.99 5.04
N ASP A 176 14.17 8.75 5.50
CA ASP A 176 12.93 8.33 6.16
C ASP A 176 12.61 9.17 7.41
N MET A 177 11.33 9.44 7.61
CA MET A 177 10.84 10.26 8.71
C MET A 177 10.48 9.40 9.91
N VAL A 178 10.49 9.98 11.12
CA VAL A 178 9.98 9.32 12.32
C VAL A 178 8.83 10.14 12.90
N ALA A 179 7.61 9.63 12.79
CA ALA A 179 6.43 10.21 13.42
C ALA A 179 6.20 9.59 14.79
N ARG A 180 5.96 10.44 15.79
CA ARG A 180 5.57 9.98 17.13
C ARG A 180 4.05 9.88 17.21
N ARG A 181 3.52 8.68 16.98
CA ARG A 181 2.10 8.38 17.09
C ARG A 181 1.68 8.24 18.54
N THR A 182 0.39 8.47 18.77
CA THR A 182 -0.23 8.36 20.10
C THR A 182 -1.61 7.75 19.92
N VAL A 183 -1.77 6.50 20.35
CA VAL A 183 -3.04 5.75 20.26
C VAL A 183 -3.59 5.57 21.67
N VAL A 184 -4.91 5.73 21.81
CA VAL A 184 -5.62 5.43 23.05
C VAL A 184 -6.35 4.12 22.84
N ASP A 185 -6.07 3.12 23.66
CA ASP A 185 -6.74 1.82 23.57
C ASP A 185 -8.15 1.84 24.18
N GLU A 186 -8.89 0.73 24.05
CA GLU A 186 -10.24 0.58 24.60
C GLU A 186 -10.32 0.71 26.13
N ALA A 187 -9.19 0.57 26.84
CA ALA A 187 -9.07 0.78 28.28
C ALA A 187 -8.72 2.24 28.65
N GLY A 188 -8.52 3.12 27.66
CA GLY A 188 -8.17 4.52 27.85
C GLY A 188 -6.67 4.77 28.07
N VAL A 189 -5.81 3.77 27.85
CA VAL A 189 -4.35 3.92 28.02
C VAL A 189 -3.73 4.58 26.80
N VAL A 190 -2.93 5.61 27.04
CA VAL A 190 -2.23 6.38 26.00
C VAL A 190 -0.89 5.71 25.67
N HIS A 191 -0.83 5.02 24.53
CA HIS A 191 0.38 4.41 24.00
C HIS A 191 1.10 5.38 23.07
N HIS A 192 2.38 5.67 23.35
CA HIS A 192 3.24 6.43 22.46
C HIS A 192 4.20 5.48 21.74
N TYR A 193 4.17 5.45 20.41
CA TYR A 193 5.14 4.73 19.60
C TYR A 193 5.75 5.65 18.53
N ASN A 194 6.95 5.30 18.09
CA ASN A 194 7.61 5.94 16.96
C ASN A 194 7.38 5.06 15.73
N GLU A 195 6.85 5.64 14.68
CA GLU A 195 6.54 5.01 13.40
C GLU A 195 7.49 5.61 12.35
N THR A 196 8.21 4.76 11.62
CA THR A 196 9.02 5.22 10.49
C THR A 196 8.09 5.46 9.31
N LEU A 197 7.96 6.73 8.90
CA LEU A 197 7.15 7.14 7.77
C LEU A 197 8.02 7.29 6.52
N MET A 198 7.62 6.57 5.47
CA MET A 198 8.13 6.77 4.11
C MET A 198 7.34 7.86 3.37
N GLY A 199 6.10 8.12 3.80
CA GLY A 199 5.28 9.25 3.38
C GLY A 199 4.19 9.60 4.40
N GLU A 200 3.45 10.68 4.14
CA GLU A 200 2.19 10.99 4.83
C GLU A 200 1.29 11.91 3.99
N ALA A 201 0.12 11.42 3.60
CA ALA A 201 -0.97 12.18 3.01
C ALA A 201 -1.96 12.64 4.08
N MET A 202 -2.14 13.96 4.22
CA MET A 202 -3.08 14.54 5.19
C MET A 202 -4.37 15.02 4.51
N GLU A 203 -5.55 14.81 5.10
CA GLU A 203 -6.82 15.40 4.60
C GLU A 203 -6.68 16.93 4.51
N ARG A 204 -6.74 17.50 3.29
CA ARG A 204 -6.54 18.94 3.01
C ARG A 204 -5.18 19.52 3.44
N GLY A 205 -4.22 18.66 3.73
CA GLY A 205 -2.84 19.03 4.05
C GLY A 205 -1.86 18.61 2.96
N PRO A 206 -0.56 18.93 3.10
CA PRO A 206 0.45 18.54 2.12
C PRO A 206 0.56 17.01 2.01
N VAL A 207 1.15 16.55 0.91
CA VAL A 207 1.72 15.20 0.83
C VAL A 207 3.18 15.29 1.26
N THR A 208 3.61 14.42 2.17
CA THR A 208 5.02 14.34 2.60
C THR A 208 5.62 13.02 2.11
N LEU A 209 6.88 13.02 1.68
CA LEU A 209 7.57 11.86 1.09
C LEU A 209 9.04 11.79 1.52
N SER A 210 9.56 10.58 1.71
CA SER A 210 10.99 10.26 1.85
C SER A 210 11.63 10.07 0.47
N TRP A 211 12.72 10.78 0.16
CA TRP A 211 13.41 10.63 -1.12
C TRP A 211 14.17 9.31 -1.24
N SER A 212 14.71 8.77 -0.13
CA SER A 212 15.27 7.41 -0.10
C SER A 212 14.21 6.36 -0.48
N ALA A 213 12.97 6.53 -0.02
CA ALA A 213 11.87 5.61 -0.30
C ALA A 213 11.34 5.70 -1.75
N ILE A 214 11.52 6.84 -2.44
CA ILE A 214 11.11 7.05 -3.83
C ILE A 214 12.06 6.36 -4.83
N GLN A 215 13.31 6.08 -4.44
CA GLN A 215 14.30 5.52 -5.37
C GLN A 215 14.05 4.04 -5.69
N PRO A 216 14.34 3.59 -6.93
CA PRO A 216 14.34 2.17 -7.27
C PRO A 216 15.24 1.37 -6.33
N GLY A 217 14.66 0.40 -5.61
CA GLY A 217 15.38 -0.40 -4.61
C GLY A 217 15.55 0.27 -3.24
N GLY A 218 14.90 1.40 -2.97
CA GLY A 218 14.97 2.13 -1.69
C GLY A 218 14.61 1.28 -0.46
N HIS A 219 13.68 0.32 -0.60
CA HIS A 219 13.35 -0.66 0.43
C HIS A 219 13.36 -2.10 -0.10
N PRO A 220 14.49 -2.83 0.03
CA PRO A 220 14.59 -4.24 -0.35
C PRO A 220 13.70 -5.21 0.46
N GLY A 221 13.04 -4.70 1.52
CA GLY A 221 12.15 -5.47 2.39
C GLY A 221 10.66 -5.25 2.12
N LEU A 222 10.27 -4.28 1.28
CA LEU A 222 8.89 -4.15 0.83
C LEU A 222 8.62 -5.12 -0.33
N GLY A 223 7.39 -5.61 -0.42
CA GLY A 223 6.99 -6.58 -1.45
C GLY A 223 7.21 -6.10 -2.89
N ALA A 224 7.36 -7.05 -3.82
CA ALA A 224 7.53 -6.78 -5.25
C ALA A 224 6.27 -6.12 -5.85
N GLY A 225 6.17 -4.80 -5.72
CA GLY A 225 4.99 -4.01 -6.07
C GLY A 225 4.89 -2.66 -5.32
N SER A 226 5.69 -2.42 -4.28
CA SER A 226 5.63 -1.18 -3.49
C SER A 226 6.04 0.07 -4.28
N ASN A 227 5.30 1.17 -4.08
CA ASN A 227 5.59 2.50 -4.57
C ASN A 227 4.96 3.55 -3.64
N VAL A 228 5.77 4.15 -2.77
CA VAL A 228 5.32 5.11 -1.74
C VAL A 228 4.63 6.35 -2.34
N VAL A 229 4.97 6.78 -3.56
CA VAL A 229 4.26 7.90 -4.19
C VAL A 229 2.85 7.46 -4.62
N ILE A 230 2.69 6.27 -5.17
CA ILE A 230 1.36 5.73 -5.50
C ILE A 230 0.55 5.50 -4.22
N HIS A 231 1.19 5.06 -3.13
CA HIS A 231 0.58 4.89 -1.80
C HIS A 231 -0.06 6.19 -1.28
N GLU A 232 0.75 7.25 -1.08
CA GLU A 232 0.26 8.51 -0.52
C GLU A 232 -0.79 9.20 -1.41
N PHE A 233 -0.64 9.08 -2.73
CA PHE A 233 -1.59 9.67 -3.66
C PHE A 233 -2.86 8.82 -3.81
N ALA A 234 -2.84 7.51 -3.54
CA ALA A 234 -4.05 6.71 -3.37
C ALA A 234 -4.84 7.15 -2.13
N HIS A 235 -4.17 7.40 -0.99
CA HIS A 235 -4.82 7.98 0.20
C HIS A 235 -5.49 9.33 -0.07
N LYS A 236 -4.95 10.16 -0.97
CA LYS A 236 -5.64 11.38 -1.44
C LYS A 236 -6.94 11.10 -2.20
N LEU A 237 -7.01 10.03 -2.98
CA LEU A 237 -8.24 9.62 -3.67
C LEU A 237 -9.30 9.09 -2.69
N ASP A 238 -8.90 8.29 -1.72
CA ASP A 238 -9.77 7.76 -0.65
C ASP A 238 -10.40 8.92 0.15
N MET A 239 -9.54 9.81 0.65
CA MET A 239 -9.92 11.00 1.43
C MET A 239 -10.72 12.07 0.68
N ALA A 240 -10.89 11.97 -0.64
CA ALA A 240 -11.60 12.97 -1.45
C ALA A 240 -13.06 13.22 -1.01
N HIS A 241 -13.64 12.33 -0.17
CA HIS A 241 -14.97 12.48 0.40
C HIS A 241 -15.03 12.70 1.93
N GLY A 242 -13.88 12.91 2.60
CA GLY A 242 -13.81 13.33 4.00
C GLY A 242 -13.45 12.25 5.03
N GLY A 243 -12.83 11.15 4.61
CA GLY A 243 -12.28 10.10 5.47
C GLY A 243 -11.50 9.07 4.66
N ALA A 244 -10.63 8.30 5.31
CA ALA A 244 -9.91 7.20 4.69
C ALA A 244 -10.53 5.86 5.16
N ASP A 245 -11.33 5.22 4.30
CA ASP A 245 -11.99 3.93 4.57
C ASP A 245 -11.71 2.87 3.48
N GLY A 246 -10.76 3.13 2.60
CA GLY A 246 -10.45 2.28 1.45
C GLY A 246 -11.53 2.32 0.36
N CYS A 247 -12.34 3.39 0.31
CA CYS A 247 -13.46 3.56 -0.61
C CYS A 247 -13.52 5.01 -1.15
N PRO A 248 -12.73 5.36 -2.18
CA PRO A 248 -12.82 6.66 -2.84
C PRO A 248 -14.25 6.93 -3.36
N PRO A 249 -14.68 8.19 -3.50
CA PRO A 249 -16.05 8.54 -3.91
C PRO A 249 -16.41 7.97 -5.29
N LEU A 250 -17.35 7.01 -5.31
CA LEU A 250 -17.80 6.34 -6.53
C LEU A 250 -19.00 7.07 -7.17
N PRO A 251 -18.96 7.41 -8.47
CA PRO A 251 -20.06 8.09 -9.14
C PRO A 251 -21.27 7.15 -9.39
N ALA A 252 -22.44 7.75 -9.62
CA ALA A 252 -23.54 7.00 -10.24
C ALA A 252 -23.12 6.53 -11.64
N GLY A 253 -23.49 5.31 -12.01
CA GLY A 253 -23.00 4.63 -13.22
C GLY A 253 -21.72 3.80 -13.03
N PHE A 254 -21.02 3.93 -11.89
CA PHE A 254 -19.87 3.07 -11.57
C PHE A 254 -20.27 1.59 -11.66
N MET A 255 -19.56 0.82 -12.49
CA MET A 255 -19.86 -0.60 -12.78
C MET A 255 -21.34 -0.89 -13.16
N GLY A 256 -22.06 0.11 -13.69
CA GLY A 256 -23.49 -0.01 -14.03
C GLY A 256 -24.48 0.19 -12.87
N TYR A 257 -24.02 0.51 -11.66
CA TYR A 257 -24.90 0.82 -10.53
C TYR A 257 -25.63 2.16 -10.72
N THR A 258 -26.93 2.21 -10.44
CA THR A 258 -27.77 3.39 -10.75
C THR A 258 -27.58 4.55 -9.77
N SER A 259 -26.89 4.32 -8.65
CA SER A 259 -26.62 5.32 -7.62
C SER A 259 -25.26 5.10 -6.96
N ALA A 260 -24.65 6.20 -6.47
CA ALA A 260 -23.40 6.15 -5.71
C ALA A 260 -23.50 5.27 -4.44
N GLN A 261 -24.68 5.19 -3.82
CA GLN A 261 -24.91 4.31 -2.66
C GLN A 261 -24.79 2.83 -3.03
N GLN A 262 -25.39 2.40 -4.14
CA GLN A 262 -25.27 1.03 -4.62
C GLN A 262 -23.83 0.70 -5.03
N ALA A 263 -23.13 1.64 -5.68
CA ALA A 263 -21.72 1.50 -6.01
C ALA A 263 -20.86 1.28 -4.75
N ARG A 264 -21.04 2.12 -3.72
CA ARG A 264 -20.33 1.98 -2.43
C ARG A 264 -20.66 0.68 -1.71
N GLN A 265 -21.92 0.24 -1.73
CA GLN A 265 -22.33 -1.05 -1.16
C GLN A 265 -21.70 -2.24 -1.89
N HIS A 266 -21.61 -2.19 -3.22
CA HIS A 266 -20.91 -3.21 -4.00
C HIS A 266 -19.42 -3.22 -3.68
N TRP A 267 -18.78 -2.04 -3.71
CA TRP A 267 -17.36 -1.86 -3.40
C TRP A 267 -17.04 -2.43 -2.03
N SER A 268 -17.67 -1.91 -0.96
CA SER A 268 -17.44 -2.34 0.42
C SER A 268 -17.59 -3.86 0.58
N ARG A 269 -18.62 -4.47 0.01
CA ARG A 269 -18.83 -5.93 0.08
C ARG A 269 -17.73 -6.75 -0.59
N VAL A 270 -17.16 -6.30 -1.71
CA VAL A 270 -16.06 -7.03 -2.40
C VAL A 270 -14.72 -6.71 -1.74
N TRP A 271 -14.50 -5.45 -1.39
CA TRP A 271 -13.25 -4.94 -0.83
C TRP A 271 -12.99 -5.50 0.56
N MET A 272 -14.00 -5.47 1.45
CA MET A 272 -13.87 -6.00 2.81
C MET A 272 -13.70 -7.51 2.83
N ALA A 273 -14.39 -8.25 1.95
CA ALA A 273 -14.19 -9.70 1.85
C ALA A 273 -12.74 -10.05 1.48
N ALA A 274 -12.16 -9.36 0.49
CA ALA A 274 -10.76 -9.57 0.10
C ALA A 274 -9.76 -9.11 1.17
N TYR A 275 -10.09 -8.08 1.95
CA TYR A 275 -9.30 -7.63 3.11
C TYR A 275 -9.32 -8.67 4.24
N GLU A 276 -10.50 -9.22 4.56
CA GLU A 276 -10.69 -10.29 5.54
C GLU A 276 -9.93 -11.56 5.12
N ASP A 277 -10.10 -12.01 3.87
CA ASP A 277 -9.35 -13.14 3.28
C ASP A 277 -7.82 -12.92 3.38
N PHE A 278 -7.34 -11.70 3.10
CA PHE A 278 -5.92 -11.34 3.20
C PHE A 278 -5.42 -11.38 4.65
N CYS A 279 -6.18 -10.84 5.60
CA CYS A 279 -5.83 -10.85 7.03
C CYS A 279 -5.79 -12.28 7.58
N GLU A 280 -6.72 -13.15 7.17
CA GLU A 280 -6.70 -14.57 7.54
C GLU A 280 -5.48 -15.29 6.94
N ALA A 281 -5.15 -15.04 5.67
CA ALA A 281 -3.97 -15.62 5.02
C ALA A 281 -2.65 -15.18 5.70
N LEU A 282 -2.53 -13.90 6.06
CA LEU A 282 -1.37 -13.38 6.79
C LEU A 282 -1.27 -14.02 8.18
N ALA A 283 -2.36 -14.06 8.95
CA ALA A 283 -2.39 -14.72 10.26
C ALA A 283 -2.05 -16.21 10.17
N ALA A 284 -2.42 -16.89 9.08
CA ALA A 284 -2.07 -18.29 8.84
C ALA A 284 -0.58 -18.47 8.47
N HIS A 285 0.01 -17.52 7.74
CA HIS A 285 1.46 -17.47 7.50
C HIS A 285 2.23 -17.34 8.82
N GLU A 286 1.91 -16.33 9.62
CA GLU A 286 2.60 -16.02 10.88
C GLU A 286 2.48 -17.13 11.93
N ARG A 287 1.27 -17.71 12.09
CA ARG A 287 0.98 -18.67 13.17
C ARG A 287 1.28 -20.12 12.80
N PHE A 288 1.17 -20.48 11.53
CA PHE A 288 1.21 -21.88 11.07
C PHE A 288 2.23 -22.13 9.95
N GLY A 289 3.01 -21.12 9.54
CA GLY A 289 4.02 -21.27 8.49
C GLY A 289 3.44 -21.55 7.10
N GLN A 290 2.19 -21.15 6.85
CA GLN A 290 1.61 -21.18 5.50
C GLN A 290 2.38 -20.25 4.56
N PRO A 291 2.24 -20.37 3.23
CA PRO A 291 2.81 -19.40 2.30
C PRO A 291 2.34 -17.97 2.64
N ALA A 292 3.26 -17.00 2.62
CA ALA A 292 2.89 -15.60 2.80
C ALA A 292 1.94 -15.15 1.68
N PRO A 293 0.96 -14.27 1.97
CA PRO A 293 0.18 -13.64 0.91
C PRO A 293 1.09 -12.75 0.05
N TRP A 294 0.68 -12.50 -1.20
CA TRP A 294 1.54 -11.82 -2.18
C TRP A 294 1.61 -10.29 -2.01
N LEU A 295 0.56 -9.65 -1.50
CA LEU A 295 0.59 -8.24 -1.12
C LEU A 295 1.40 -8.05 0.18
N ASP A 296 1.96 -6.86 0.35
CA ASP A 296 2.74 -6.50 1.54
C ASP A 296 1.91 -6.62 2.82
N ALA A 297 2.50 -7.19 3.88
CA ALA A 297 1.84 -7.41 5.17
C ALA A 297 1.30 -6.12 5.80
N TYR A 298 1.89 -4.96 5.48
CA TYR A 298 1.40 -3.66 5.94
C TYR A 298 -0.06 -3.41 5.55
N ALA A 299 -0.53 -3.99 4.45
CA ALA A 299 -1.92 -3.92 3.98
C ALA A 299 -2.96 -4.45 4.99
N ALA A 300 -2.57 -5.28 5.99
CA ALA A 300 -3.47 -5.78 7.04
C ALA A 300 -3.68 -4.78 8.20
N THR A 301 -3.04 -3.60 8.15
CA THR A 301 -3.06 -2.62 9.24
C THR A 301 -4.41 -1.90 9.33
N HIS A 302 -5.00 -1.54 8.18
CA HIS A 302 -6.32 -0.89 8.08
C HIS A 302 -6.86 -1.04 6.64
N PRO A 303 -8.19 -1.02 6.41
CA PRO A 303 -8.76 -1.07 5.05
C PRO A 303 -8.28 0.05 4.11
N ALA A 304 -7.89 1.20 4.64
CA ALA A 304 -7.27 2.28 3.87
C ALA A 304 -5.85 1.93 3.41
N GLU A 305 -5.02 1.31 4.26
CA GLU A 305 -3.69 0.81 3.87
C GLU A 305 -3.82 -0.32 2.85
N PHE A 306 -4.81 -1.21 3.02
CA PHE A 306 -5.13 -2.23 2.01
C PHE A 306 -5.48 -1.62 0.65
N PHE A 307 -6.23 -0.52 0.63
CA PHE A 307 -6.52 0.23 -0.59
C PHE A 307 -5.27 0.84 -1.24
N ALA A 308 -4.41 1.50 -0.45
CA ALA A 308 -3.18 2.08 -0.95
C ALA A 308 -2.21 1.00 -1.50
N VAL A 309 -1.95 -0.08 -0.75
CA VAL A 309 -1.09 -1.21 -1.17
C VAL A 309 -1.65 -1.95 -2.38
N ALA A 310 -2.98 -2.10 -2.48
CA ALA A 310 -3.60 -2.66 -3.68
C ALA A 310 -3.40 -1.75 -4.91
N CYS A 311 -3.43 -0.43 -4.75
CA CYS A 311 -3.19 0.53 -5.82
C CYS A 311 -1.71 0.57 -6.26
N GLU A 312 -0.77 0.46 -5.33
CA GLU A 312 0.66 0.26 -5.62
C GLU A 312 0.86 -0.97 -6.51
N ALA A 313 0.41 -2.15 -6.03
CA ALA A 313 0.57 -3.41 -6.74
C ALA A 313 -0.16 -3.44 -8.10
N TYR A 314 -1.35 -2.82 -8.20
CA TYR A 314 -2.11 -2.70 -9.45
C TYR A 314 -1.37 -1.90 -10.53
N TRP A 315 -0.69 -0.81 -10.15
CA TRP A 315 0.05 0.02 -11.11
C TRP A 315 1.48 -0.47 -11.36
N VAL A 316 2.18 -0.98 -10.34
CA VAL A 316 3.57 -1.43 -10.47
C VAL A 316 3.67 -2.84 -11.08
N ALA A 317 2.73 -3.73 -10.75
CA ALA A 317 2.78 -5.15 -11.14
C ALA A 317 1.40 -5.70 -11.58
N PRO A 318 0.70 -5.09 -12.57
CA PRO A 318 -0.69 -5.39 -12.91
C PRO A 318 -0.98 -6.85 -13.26
N THR A 319 -0.01 -7.57 -13.85
CA THR A 319 -0.13 -9.00 -14.18
C THR A 319 -0.13 -9.86 -12.92
N ALA A 320 0.76 -9.60 -11.98
CA ALA A 320 0.83 -10.32 -10.71
C ALA A 320 -0.35 -9.96 -9.81
N PHE A 321 -0.74 -8.68 -9.77
CA PHE A 321 -1.95 -8.24 -9.08
C PHE A 321 -3.21 -8.92 -9.62
N ALA A 322 -3.37 -9.04 -10.95
CA ALA A 322 -4.53 -9.74 -11.53
C ALA A 322 -4.56 -11.26 -11.22
N GLN A 323 -3.41 -11.88 -10.94
CA GLN A 323 -3.33 -13.28 -10.52
C GLN A 323 -3.60 -13.45 -9.02
N ALA A 324 -3.06 -12.56 -8.19
CA ALA A 324 -3.20 -12.60 -6.72
C ALA A 324 -4.55 -12.07 -6.23
N GLN A 325 -5.12 -11.06 -6.90
CA GLN A 325 -6.33 -10.34 -6.50
C GLN A 325 -7.36 -10.26 -7.65
N PRO A 326 -7.81 -11.40 -8.21
CA PRO A 326 -8.70 -11.44 -9.38
C PRO A 326 -10.09 -10.84 -9.10
N THR A 327 -10.52 -10.77 -7.84
CA THR A 327 -11.78 -10.15 -7.39
C THR A 327 -11.71 -8.62 -7.30
N LEU A 328 -10.54 -8.07 -6.96
CA LEU A 328 -10.31 -6.61 -6.86
C LEU A 328 -9.95 -5.98 -8.20
N ARG A 329 -9.30 -6.73 -9.09
CA ARG A 329 -8.89 -6.25 -10.42
C ARG A 329 -10.01 -5.54 -11.22
N PRO A 330 -11.25 -6.06 -11.30
CA PRO A 330 -12.35 -5.36 -11.97
C PRO A 330 -12.79 -4.06 -11.29
N LEU A 331 -12.69 -3.97 -9.96
CA LEU A 331 -13.03 -2.76 -9.20
C LEU A 331 -12.01 -1.66 -9.46
N LEU A 332 -10.72 -1.99 -9.47
CA LEU A 332 -9.65 -1.03 -9.79
C LEU A 332 -9.63 -0.63 -11.28
N ASP A 333 -9.90 -1.55 -12.20
CA ASP A 333 -10.10 -1.19 -13.63
C ASP A 333 -11.26 -0.20 -13.80
N ALA A 334 -12.37 -0.39 -13.08
CA ALA A 334 -13.51 0.53 -13.11
C ALA A 334 -13.21 1.88 -12.43
N LEU A 335 -12.49 1.89 -11.30
CA LEU A 335 -12.09 3.10 -10.58
C LEU A 335 -11.15 3.95 -11.43
N PHE A 336 -10.05 3.35 -11.89
CA PHE A 336 -9.05 4.02 -12.70
C PHE A 336 -9.46 4.20 -14.17
N GLN A 337 -10.66 3.76 -14.55
CA GLN A 337 -11.20 3.82 -15.92
C GLN A 337 -10.25 3.21 -16.95
N ARG A 338 -9.46 2.21 -16.54
CA ARG A 338 -8.43 1.61 -17.37
C ARG A 338 -9.09 0.79 -18.48
N PRO A 339 -8.74 1.00 -19.76
CA PRO A 339 -9.29 0.20 -20.85
C PRO A 339 -9.04 -1.30 -20.59
N ALA A 340 -10.06 -2.12 -20.84
CA ALA A 340 -9.91 -3.57 -20.76
C ALA A 340 -8.77 -4.00 -21.70
N THR A 341 -7.72 -4.61 -21.14
CA THR A 341 -6.59 -5.10 -21.94
C THR A 341 -7.14 -6.11 -22.95
N PRO A 342 -6.97 -5.89 -24.27
CA PRO A 342 -7.51 -6.82 -25.25
C PRO A 342 -6.90 -8.19 -25.00
N ARG A 343 -7.75 -9.21 -24.83
CA ARG A 343 -7.30 -10.60 -24.71
C ARG A 343 -6.57 -10.96 -25.99
N THR A 344 -5.25 -11.04 -25.92
CA THR A 344 -4.43 -11.69 -26.93
C THR A 344 -4.87 -13.16 -26.96
N MET A 345 -5.49 -13.58 -28.06
CA MET A 345 -5.88 -14.97 -28.32
C MET A 345 -4.66 -15.79 -28.75
#